data_AF-A0A453JWM0-F1
#
_entry.id   AF-A0A453JWM0-F1
#
_cell.length_a   1.000
_cell.length_b   1.000
_cell.length_c   1.000
_cell.angle_alpha   90.00
_cell.angle_beta   90.00
_cell.angle_gamma   90.00
#
_symmetry.space_group_name_H-M   'P 1'
#
loop_
_entity.id
_entity.type
_entity.pdbx_description
1 polymer ?
#
loop_
_entity_poly.entity_id
_entity_poly.type
_entity_poly.pdbx_seq_one_letter_code
_entity_poly.pdbx_strand_id
1 'polypeptide(L)'
;VLKLKHFDNLVSVLAQVKMDRDGVEVLLRPVDTIDRHVQEIQELEPQVKDLEYKLDSRGQGVKSVDEIQLELISVQRARDTLTGEVDDLRDQQKMLSEDLSNAQMRWHALREEKLRASSVLLKFKKAEEDLVHFAEEKEQLILDQKHLEEALVPLSKERESLLQEYKALKERFDQEYDQLAERKRGFQQEIDVLGTLNTRIKGYLDSNKVEKLNELQERHTLSLSQLQKCEARKQDISVELDKSKQLLRSQDQLKRNIDDNLNYRKTKAEVDRLTHDIELLEDNVLSIGSMSTIEADLKRHAQEKERLLSEYNRCQGTISVYQSNISKHKLELKQTQYKDIEKRYFNQLLQLKTTEMANKDLDRYYAALDKALMRFHTMKMEEINKIIKELWQQTYRGQDIDCISINSDSEGAGTRSYSYRVVMQNGGAELEMRGRCSAGQKVLASLIIRLALAETFCLNCGILALDEPTTNLDGPNAESLAAALLRIMESRKGQENFQLIIITHDERFAQLIGQRQLAEKYYRISKDEQ
;
A
#
# COMPACT_ATOMS: atom_id res chain seq x y z
N VAL A 1 171.12 24.45 51.99
CA VAL A 1 169.83 25.14 51.82
C VAL A 1 169.43 25.16 50.33
N LEU A 2 169.47 24.00 49.67
CA LEU A 2 169.17 23.83 48.23
C LEU A 2 167.78 23.19 47.99
N LYS A 3 166.99 22.98 49.05
CA LYS A 3 165.68 22.32 49.03
C LYS A 3 164.46 23.26 48.97
N LEU A 4 164.62 24.58 49.07
CA LEU A 4 163.50 25.54 49.00
C LEU A 4 163.27 26.18 47.61
N LYS A 5 164.27 26.18 46.71
CA LYS A 5 164.11 26.75 45.34
C LYS A 5 163.41 25.82 44.35
N HIS A 6 163.31 24.53 44.64
CA HIS A 6 162.59 23.58 43.78
C HIS A 6 161.08 23.53 44.06
N PHE A 7 160.63 23.97 45.24
CA PHE A 7 159.22 23.92 45.61
C PHE A 7 158.42 25.11 45.03
N ASP A 8 158.98 26.32 45.03
CA ASP A 8 158.35 27.50 44.39
C ASP A 8 158.26 27.36 42.86
N ASN A 9 159.26 26.74 42.21
CA ASN A 9 159.20 26.44 40.78
C ASN A 9 158.10 25.41 40.46
N LEU A 10 157.85 24.44 41.34
CA LEU A 10 156.79 23.44 41.14
C LEU A 10 155.40 24.04 41.33
N VAL A 11 155.23 24.98 42.28
CA VAL A 11 153.95 25.68 42.50
C VAL A 11 153.65 26.68 41.38
N SER A 12 154.67 27.38 40.86
CA SER A 12 154.52 28.26 39.69
C SER A 12 154.16 27.49 38.43
N VAL A 13 154.79 26.33 38.19
CA VAL A 13 154.46 25.46 37.05
C VAL A 13 153.07 24.85 37.21
N LEU A 14 152.66 24.45 38.43
CA LEU A 14 151.30 23.95 38.68
C LEU A 14 150.23 25.01 38.49
N ALA A 15 150.49 26.27 38.86
CA ALA A 15 149.56 27.38 38.65
C ALA A 15 149.42 27.72 37.16
N GLN A 16 150.51 27.69 36.39
CA GLN A 16 150.49 27.88 34.94
C GLN A 16 149.75 26.75 34.23
N VAL A 17 150.01 25.49 34.59
CA VAL A 17 149.30 24.33 34.03
C VAL A 17 147.81 24.35 34.39
N LYS A 18 147.43 24.89 35.55
CA LYS A 18 146.01 25.07 35.92
C LYS A 18 145.34 26.18 35.10
N MET A 19 146.01 27.32 34.90
CA MET A 19 145.51 28.39 34.04
C MET A 19 145.38 27.93 32.58
N ASP A 20 146.35 27.18 32.07
CA ASP A 20 146.31 26.64 30.70
C ASP A 20 145.19 25.60 30.57
N ARG A 21 144.98 24.74 31.59
CA ARG A 21 143.87 23.77 31.63
C ARG A 21 142.51 24.47 31.67
N ASP A 22 142.32 25.46 32.54
CA ASP A 22 141.06 26.18 32.66
C ASP A 22 140.78 27.04 31.40
N GLY A 23 141.83 27.53 30.72
CA GLY A 23 141.73 28.16 29.40
C GLY A 23 141.30 27.20 28.29
N VAL A 24 141.79 25.95 28.30
CA VAL A 24 141.34 24.88 27.39
C VAL A 24 139.90 24.44 27.71
N GLU A 25 139.51 24.43 28.99
CA GLU A 25 138.16 24.05 29.45
C GLU A 25 137.10 25.10 29.01
N VAL A 26 137.46 26.38 28.94
CA VAL A 26 136.60 27.43 28.38
C VAL A 26 136.44 27.29 26.85
N LEU A 27 137.46 26.79 26.15
CA LEU A 27 137.45 26.58 24.69
C LEU A 27 136.71 25.30 24.25
N LEU A 28 136.49 24.35 25.16
CA LEU A 28 135.73 23.12 24.87
C LEU A 28 134.27 23.41 24.47
N ARG A 29 133.59 24.35 25.14
CA ARG A 29 132.20 24.72 24.79
C ARG A 29 132.06 25.27 23.37
N PRO A 30 132.85 26.27 22.94
CA PRO A 30 132.85 26.73 21.55
C PRO A 30 133.20 25.62 20.55
N VAL A 31 134.16 24.75 20.86
CA VAL A 31 134.57 23.64 19.99
C VAL A 31 133.43 22.61 19.83
N ASP A 32 132.77 22.22 20.92
CA ASP A 32 131.58 21.34 20.86
C ASP A 32 130.44 21.98 20.07
N THR A 33 130.29 23.31 20.17
CA THR A 33 129.27 24.05 19.40
C THR A 33 129.63 24.09 17.91
N ILE A 34 130.91 24.26 17.57
CA ILE A 34 131.41 24.18 16.20
C ILE A 34 131.24 22.77 15.65
N ASP A 35 131.60 21.74 16.42
CA ASP A 35 131.48 20.34 15.98
C ASP A 35 130.01 19.95 15.75
N ARG A 36 129.10 20.42 16.62
CA ARG A 36 127.65 20.30 16.41
C ARG A 36 127.19 21.00 15.14
N HIS A 37 127.66 22.22 14.86
CA HIS A 37 127.32 22.93 13.64
C HIS A 37 127.94 22.30 12.38
N VAL A 38 129.13 21.71 12.47
CA VAL A 38 129.75 20.95 11.37
C VAL A 38 128.97 19.67 11.09
N GLN A 39 128.52 18.95 12.12
CA GLN A 39 127.64 17.80 11.96
C GLN A 39 126.27 18.20 11.36
N GLU A 40 125.66 19.29 11.84
CA GLU A 40 124.42 19.84 11.25
C GLU A 40 124.63 20.21 9.77
N ILE A 41 125.77 20.82 9.41
CA ILE A 41 126.10 21.13 8.01
C ILE A 41 126.31 19.85 7.19
N GLN A 42 126.99 18.84 7.71
CA GLN A 42 127.19 17.55 7.03
C GLN A 42 125.88 16.75 6.87
N GLU A 43 124.91 16.91 7.77
CA GLU A 43 123.57 16.33 7.62
C GLU A 43 122.67 17.14 6.67
N LEU A 44 122.83 18.46 6.63
CA LEU A 44 122.05 19.35 5.77
C LEU A 44 122.58 19.40 4.33
N GLU A 45 123.88 19.24 4.08
CA GLU A 45 124.45 19.17 2.73
C GLU A 45 123.78 18.11 1.82
N PRO A 46 123.60 16.85 2.24
CA PRO A 46 122.90 15.85 1.43
C PRO A 46 121.41 16.16 1.30
N GLN A 47 120.78 16.79 2.29
CA GLN A 47 119.37 17.23 2.20
C GLN A 47 119.20 18.40 1.22
N VAL A 48 120.15 19.34 1.21
CA VAL A 48 120.20 20.44 0.24
C VAL A 48 120.50 19.88 -1.15
N LYS A 49 121.42 18.93 -1.31
CA LYS A 49 121.64 18.24 -2.60
C LYS A 49 120.43 17.44 -3.07
N ASP A 50 119.70 16.79 -2.18
CA ASP A 50 118.45 16.09 -2.52
C ASP A 50 117.33 17.08 -2.87
N LEU A 51 117.25 18.22 -2.18
CA LEU A 51 116.32 19.31 -2.53
C LEU A 51 116.72 20.00 -3.83
N GLU A 52 118.00 20.23 -4.09
CA GLU A 52 118.52 20.75 -5.35
C GLU A 52 118.28 19.73 -6.48
N TYR A 53 118.44 18.43 -6.25
CA TYR A 53 118.07 17.39 -7.23
C TYR A 53 116.55 17.33 -7.48
N LYS A 54 115.73 17.52 -6.44
CA LYS A 54 114.26 17.61 -6.56
C LYS A 54 113.79 18.92 -7.21
N LEU A 55 114.55 20.01 -7.08
CA LEU A 55 114.24 21.33 -7.62
C LEU A 55 114.89 21.60 -8.98
N ASP A 56 115.97 20.89 -9.33
CA ASP A 56 116.60 20.91 -10.65
C ASP A 56 115.76 20.10 -11.65
N SER A 57 114.52 20.56 -11.80
CA SER A 57 113.58 20.17 -12.83
C SER A 57 113.80 21.02 -14.09
N ARG A 58 115.06 21.25 -14.47
CA ARG A 58 115.41 21.59 -15.85
C ARG A 58 115.53 20.30 -16.66
N GLY A 59 114.36 19.72 -16.95
CA GLY A 59 114.21 18.71 -18.00
C GLY A 59 113.77 17.34 -17.52
N GLN A 60 112.47 17.20 -17.20
CA GLN A 60 111.61 16.08 -17.63
C GLN A 60 110.17 16.30 -17.10
N GLY A 61 109.29 16.86 -17.95
CA GLY A 61 107.83 16.67 -17.82
C GLY A 61 106.99 17.74 -17.11
N VAL A 62 107.47 18.96 -16.88
CA VAL A 62 106.63 20.06 -16.36
C VAL A 62 106.04 20.82 -17.54
N LYS A 63 104.71 20.71 -17.73
CA LYS A 63 103.98 21.45 -18.77
C LYS A 63 104.17 22.95 -18.60
N SER A 64 104.40 23.68 -19.69
CA SER A 64 104.49 25.16 -19.66
C SER A 64 103.18 25.76 -19.14
N VAL A 65 103.23 26.94 -18.52
CA VAL A 65 102.02 27.70 -18.14
C VAL A 65 101.10 27.91 -19.34
N ASP A 66 101.67 28.09 -20.54
CA ASP A 66 100.93 28.19 -21.79
C ASP A 66 100.23 26.86 -22.16
N GLU A 67 100.85 25.71 -21.87
CA GLU A 67 100.25 24.39 -22.11
C GLU A 67 99.12 24.10 -21.12
N ILE A 68 99.27 24.50 -19.85
CA ILE A 68 98.20 24.41 -18.84
C ILE A 68 97.03 25.33 -19.21
N GLN A 69 97.31 26.52 -19.75
CA GLN A 69 96.28 27.46 -20.18
C GLN A 69 95.55 26.96 -21.44
N LEU A 70 96.25 26.32 -22.37
CA LEU A 70 95.63 25.63 -23.51
C LEU A 70 94.79 24.43 -23.09
N GLU A 71 95.23 23.64 -22.11
CA GLU A 71 94.44 22.55 -21.53
C GLU A 71 93.22 23.07 -20.76
N LEU A 72 93.34 24.18 -20.02
CA LEU A 72 92.20 24.79 -19.34
C LEU A 72 91.16 25.30 -20.35
N ILE A 73 91.60 25.94 -21.43
CA ILE A 73 90.71 26.39 -22.50
C ILE A 73 90.05 25.20 -23.22
N SER A 74 90.78 24.10 -23.45
CA SER A 74 90.21 22.91 -24.08
C SER A 74 89.18 22.22 -23.19
N VAL A 75 89.45 22.12 -21.88
CA VAL A 75 88.52 21.58 -20.88
C VAL A 75 87.32 22.49 -20.68
N GLN A 76 87.49 23.82 -20.69
CA GLN A 76 86.38 24.77 -20.64
C GLN A 76 85.49 24.67 -21.88
N ARG A 77 86.08 24.57 -23.08
CA ARG A 77 85.31 24.32 -24.31
C ARG A 77 84.56 23.00 -24.24
N ALA A 78 85.20 21.93 -23.78
CA ALA A 78 84.54 20.63 -23.60
C ALA A 78 83.39 20.70 -22.59
N ARG A 79 83.56 21.42 -21.47
CA ARG A 79 82.49 21.68 -20.50
C ARG A 79 81.33 22.45 -21.14
N ASP A 80 81.61 23.50 -21.88
CA ASP A 80 80.57 24.33 -22.50
C ASP A 80 79.81 23.54 -23.57
N THR A 81 80.51 22.72 -24.36
CA THR A 81 79.87 21.77 -25.30
C THR A 81 78.99 20.76 -24.57
N LEU A 82 79.50 20.11 -23.51
CA LEU A 82 78.72 19.15 -22.73
C LEU A 82 77.53 19.81 -22.02
N THR A 83 77.66 21.07 -21.59
CA THR A 83 76.56 21.82 -20.99
C THR A 83 75.47 22.13 -22.03
N GLY A 84 75.88 22.51 -23.25
CA GLY A 84 74.95 22.65 -24.39
C GLY A 84 74.23 21.35 -24.72
N GLU A 85 74.96 20.22 -24.77
CA GLU A 85 74.35 18.89 -24.99
C GLU A 85 73.37 18.49 -23.89
N VAL A 86 73.68 18.81 -22.62
CA VAL A 86 72.77 18.57 -21.49
C VAL A 86 71.50 19.40 -21.60
N ASP A 87 71.61 20.67 -22.00
CA ASP A 87 70.45 21.55 -22.17
C ASP A 87 69.62 21.13 -23.39
N ASP A 88 70.24 20.72 -24.50
CA ASP A 88 69.55 20.14 -25.67
C ASP A 88 68.79 18.85 -25.29
N LEU A 89 69.42 17.96 -24.49
CA LEU A 89 68.79 16.74 -24.00
C LEU A 89 67.63 17.03 -23.05
N ARG A 90 67.72 18.08 -22.23
CA ARG A 90 66.62 18.52 -21.36
C ARG A 90 65.44 19.05 -22.16
N ASP A 91 65.72 19.84 -23.20
CA ASP A 91 64.67 20.34 -24.09
C ASP A 91 64.00 19.20 -24.86
N GLN A 92 64.77 18.22 -25.35
CA GLN A 92 64.23 17.01 -25.96
C GLN A 92 63.38 16.19 -24.98
N GLN A 93 63.85 16.01 -23.73
CA GLN A 93 63.10 15.32 -22.68
C GLN A 93 61.78 16.02 -22.39
N LYS A 94 61.78 17.36 -22.35
CA LYS A 94 60.57 18.16 -22.16
C LYS A 94 59.58 17.99 -23.30
N MET A 95 60.04 18.06 -24.55
CA MET A 95 59.19 17.85 -25.74
C MET A 95 58.58 16.44 -25.74
N LEU A 96 59.39 15.40 -25.48
CA LEU A 96 58.91 14.02 -25.42
C LEU A 96 57.90 13.80 -24.28
N SER A 97 58.08 14.47 -23.14
CA SER A 97 57.15 14.42 -22.01
C SER A 97 55.80 15.08 -22.35
N GLU A 98 55.83 16.23 -23.04
CA GLU A 98 54.63 16.91 -23.54
C GLU A 98 53.90 16.05 -24.60
N ASP A 99 54.64 15.45 -25.53
CA ASP A 99 54.08 14.53 -26.53
C ASP A 99 53.47 13.28 -25.90
N LEU A 100 54.13 12.71 -24.88
CA LEU A 100 53.60 11.57 -24.13
C LEU A 100 52.29 11.94 -23.41
N SER A 101 52.25 13.11 -22.77
CA SER A 101 51.04 13.62 -22.11
C SER A 101 49.90 13.83 -23.12
N ASN A 102 50.19 14.41 -24.28
CA ASN A 102 49.22 14.59 -25.37
C ASN A 102 48.71 13.26 -25.91
N ALA A 103 49.58 12.28 -26.11
CA ALA A 103 49.21 10.93 -26.54
C ALA A 103 48.33 10.22 -25.49
N GLN A 104 48.66 10.35 -24.21
CA GLN A 104 47.85 9.83 -23.10
C GLN A 104 46.46 10.46 -23.08
N MET A 105 46.36 11.79 -23.19
CA MET A 105 45.06 12.47 -23.24
C MET A 105 44.20 12.00 -24.42
N ARG A 106 44.80 11.87 -25.61
CA ARG A 106 44.10 11.33 -26.80
C ARG A 106 43.63 9.89 -26.56
N TRP A 107 44.50 9.04 -26.00
CA TRP A 107 44.13 7.66 -25.70
C TRP A 107 42.96 7.57 -24.70
N HIS A 108 42.98 8.39 -23.64
CA HIS A 108 41.88 8.46 -22.69
C HIS A 108 40.57 8.92 -23.35
N ALA A 109 40.62 9.95 -24.20
CA ALA A 109 39.45 10.41 -24.94
C ALA A 109 38.87 9.32 -25.87
N LEU A 110 39.71 8.66 -26.68
CA LEU A 110 39.27 7.54 -27.53
C LEU A 110 38.74 6.35 -26.72
N ARG A 111 39.34 6.07 -25.55
CA ARG A 111 38.86 5.00 -24.66
C ARG A 111 37.47 5.34 -24.11
N GLU A 112 37.22 6.58 -23.74
CA GLU A 112 35.92 7.04 -23.27
C GLU A 112 34.87 6.98 -24.39
N GLU A 113 35.21 7.41 -25.61
CA GLU A 113 34.32 7.27 -26.77
C GLU A 113 34.00 5.81 -27.09
N LYS A 114 34.98 4.91 -27.03
CA LYS A 114 34.75 3.47 -27.20
C LYS A 114 33.78 2.93 -26.14
N LEU A 115 33.96 3.32 -24.88
CA LEU A 115 33.05 2.90 -23.79
C LEU A 115 31.63 3.43 -24.02
N ARG A 116 31.49 4.70 -24.43
CA ARG A 116 30.20 5.29 -24.79
C ARG A 116 29.56 4.54 -25.96
N ALA A 117 30.30 4.27 -27.04
CA ALA A 117 29.80 3.51 -28.20
C ALA A 117 29.36 2.09 -27.81
N SER A 118 30.14 1.38 -27.00
CA SER A 118 29.74 0.06 -26.48
C SER A 118 28.48 0.12 -25.63
N SER A 119 28.31 1.16 -24.81
CA SER A 119 27.09 1.34 -24.00
C SER A 119 25.85 1.59 -24.87
N VAL A 120 25.99 2.34 -25.97
CA VAL A 120 24.92 2.60 -26.93
C VAL A 120 24.59 1.32 -27.70
N LEU A 121 25.60 0.56 -28.12
CA LEU A 121 25.39 -0.73 -28.80
C LEU A 121 24.63 -1.73 -27.93
N LEU A 122 24.93 -1.80 -26.63
CA LEU A 122 24.20 -2.66 -25.69
C LEU A 122 22.73 -2.23 -25.57
N LYS A 123 22.46 -0.92 -25.48
CA LYS A 123 21.08 -0.39 -25.47
C LYS A 123 20.35 -0.69 -26.78
N PHE A 124 21.03 -0.60 -27.92
CA PHE A 124 20.45 -0.92 -29.22
C PHE A 124 20.09 -2.40 -29.33
N LYS A 125 20.99 -3.31 -28.92
CA LYS A 125 20.70 -4.75 -28.88
C LYS A 125 19.51 -5.08 -28.01
N LYS A 126 19.43 -4.48 -26.81
CA LYS A 126 18.27 -4.67 -25.93
C LYS A 126 16.98 -4.17 -26.57
N ALA A 127 17.01 -3.01 -27.22
CA ALA A 127 15.83 -2.48 -27.92
C ALA A 127 15.41 -3.36 -29.12
N GLU A 128 16.36 -4.01 -29.80
CA GLU A 128 16.09 -4.97 -30.87
C GLU A 128 15.44 -6.25 -30.34
N GLU A 129 15.94 -6.79 -29.22
CA GLU A 129 15.33 -7.93 -28.49
C GLU A 129 13.90 -7.59 -28.02
N ASP A 130 13.71 -6.41 -27.42
CA ASP A 130 12.40 -5.93 -26.97
C ASP A 130 11.42 -5.79 -28.16
N LEU A 131 11.89 -5.34 -29.33
CA LEU A 131 11.05 -5.18 -30.53
C LEU A 131 10.57 -6.54 -31.06
N VAL A 132 11.44 -7.55 -31.08
CA VAL A 132 11.06 -8.93 -31.44
C VAL A 132 10.00 -9.46 -30.46
N HIS A 133 10.21 -9.27 -29.16
CA HIS A 133 9.25 -9.69 -28.15
C HIS A 133 7.88 -9.02 -28.32
N PHE A 134 7.84 -7.70 -28.53
CA PHE A 134 6.58 -6.99 -28.79
C PHE A 134 5.89 -7.42 -30.09
N ALA A 135 6.65 -7.85 -31.10
CA ALA A 135 6.07 -8.40 -32.33
C ALA A 135 5.38 -9.76 -32.08
N GLU A 136 6.00 -10.63 -31.27
CA GLU A 136 5.42 -11.91 -30.86
C GLU A 136 4.16 -11.72 -30.00
N GLU A 137 4.21 -10.82 -29.01
CA GLU A 137 3.04 -10.49 -28.18
C GLU A 137 1.89 -9.93 -29.02
N LYS A 138 2.19 -9.05 -29.99
CA LYS A 138 1.18 -8.51 -30.90
C LYS A 138 0.51 -9.63 -31.70
N GLU A 139 1.26 -10.60 -32.21
CA GLU A 139 0.69 -11.71 -32.98
C GLU A 139 -0.19 -12.60 -32.10
N GLN A 140 0.22 -12.87 -30.86
CA GLN A 140 -0.62 -13.60 -29.90
C GLN A 140 -1.93 -12.84 -29.60
N LEU A 141 -1.86 -11.53 -29.36
CA LEU A 141 -3.05 -10.72 -29.11
C LEU A 141 -4.02 -10.72 -30.31
N ILE A 142 -3.50 -10.75 -31.54
CA ILE A 142 -4.33 -10.87 -32.76
C ILE A 142 -5.05 -12.23 -32.81
N LEU A 143 -4.37 -13.32 -32.42
CA LEU A 143 -4.97 -14.65 -32.35
C LEU A 143 -6.05 -14.72 -31.26
N ASP A 144 -5.76 -14.20 -30.08
CA ASP A 144 -6.73 -14.15 -28.98
C ASP A 144 -7.96 -13.31 -29.33
N GLN A 145 -7.76 -12.16 -29.99
CA GLN A 145 -8.86 -11.34 -30.50
C GLN A 145 -9.75 -12.12 -31.46
N LYS A 146 -9.18 -12.85 -32.41
CA LYS A 146 -9.95 -13.69 -33.34
C LYS A 146 -10.74 -14.77 -32.63
N HIS A 147 -10.13 -15.46 -31.67
CA HIS A 147 -10.82 -16.49 -30.88
C HIS A 147 -11.99 -15.91 -30.05
N LEU A 148 -11.82 -14.72 -29.49
CA LEU A 148 -12.90 -14.03 -28.77
C LEU A 148 -14.02 -13.59 -29.72
N GLU A 149 -13.69 -13.09 -30.92
CA GLU A 149 -14.68 -12.73 -31.94
C GLU A 149 -15.47 -13.97 -32.41
N GLU A 150 -14.81 -15.10 -32.63
CA GLU A 150 -15.44 -16.37 -32.98
C GLU A 150 -16.36 -16.89 -31.87
N ALA A 151 -15.93 -16.77 -30.60
CA ALA A 151 -16.74 -17.17 -29.43
C ALA A 151 -17.95 -16.25 -29.20
N LEU A 152 -17.89 -14.98 -29.63
CA LEU A 152 -19.00 -14.03 -29.50
C LEU A 152 -20.18 -14.38 -30.41
N VAL A 153 -19.93 -14.98 -31.58
CA VAL A 153 -20.97 -15.35 -32.57
C VAL A 153 -22.02 -16.32 -32.00
N PRO A 154 -21.67 -17.49 -31.41
CA PRO A 154 -22.66 -18.40 -30.84
C PRO A 154 -23.39 -17.78 -29.65
N LEU A 155 -22.69 -17.04 -28.78
CA LEU A 155 -23.29 -16.34 -27.65
C LEU A 155 -24.31 -15.27 -28.08
N SER A 156 -24.03 -14.53 -29.16
CA SER A 156 -24.97 -13.55 -29.71
C SER A 156 -26.22 -14.23 -30.29
N LYS A 157 -26.05 -15.39 -30.95
CA LYS A 157 -27.18 -16.18 -31.47
C LYS A 157 -28.04 -16.75 -30.34
N GLU A 158 -27.42 -17.28 -29.29
CA GLU A 158 -28.13 -17.79 -28.11
C GLU A 158 -28.89 -16.67 -27.37
N ARG A 159 -28.28 -15.49 -27.24
CA ARG A 159 -28.96 -14.31 -26.68
C ARG A 159 -30.17 -13.92 -27.53
N GLU A 160 -30.05 -13.92 -28.85
CA GLU A 160 -31.16 -13.59 -29.75
C GLU A 160 -32.30 -14.62 -29.67
N SER A 161 -31.99 -15.92 -29.60
CA SER A 161 -33.00 -16.97 -29.45
C SER A 161 -33.73 -16.85 -28.10
N LEU A 162 -33.00 -16.67 -27.00
CA LEU A 162 -33.59 -16.47 -25.67
C LEU A 162 -34.47 -15.21 -25.62
N LEU A 163 -34.07 -14.13 -26.30
CA LEU A 163 -34.86 -12.90 -26.37
C LEU A 163 -36.15 -13.09 -27.19
N GLN A 164 -36.12 -13.89 -28.25
CA GLN A 164 -37.32 -14.26 -29.01
C GLN A 164 -38.26 -15.15 -28.18
N GLU A 165 -37.71 -16.14 -27.46
CA GLU A 165 -38.49 -16.99 -26.56
C GLU A 165 -39.14 -16.17 -25.43
N TYR A 166 -38.40 -15.25 -24.81
CA TYR A 166 -38.92 -14.35 -23.80
C TYR A 166 -40.08 -13.48 -24.34
N LYS A 167 -39.92 -12.90 -25.53
CA LYS A 167 -40.99 -12.10 -26.16
C LYS A 167 -42.24 -12.93 -26.44
N ALA A 168 -42.07 -14.13 -27.01
CA ALA A 168 -43.18 -15.04 -27.29
C ALA A 168 -43.89 -15.48 -26.01
N LEU A 169 -43.15 -15.76 -24.94
CA LEU A 169 -43.72 -16.14 -23.65
C LEU A 169 -44.47 -14.97 -22.99
N LYS A 170 -43.92 -13.75 -23.07
CA LYS A 170 -44.59 -12.55 -22.58
C LYS A 170 -45.91 -12.30 -23.31
N GLU A 171 -45.92 -12.38 -24.65
CA GLU A 171 -47.15 -12.21 -25.43
C GLU A 171 -48.21 -13.26 -25.06
N ARG A 172 -47.83 -14.51 -24.79
CA ARG A 172 -48.76 -15.54 -24.30
C ARG A 172 -49.35 -15.18 -22.94
N PHE A 173 -48.52 -14.76 -21.99
CA PHE A 173 -49.00 -14.37 -20.66
C PHE A 173 -49.91 -13.14 -20.69
N ASP A 174 -49.59 -12.15 -21.53
CA ASP A 174 -50.44 -10.97 -21.72
C ASP A 174 -51.82 -11.37 -22.29
N GLN A 175 -51.86 -12.28 -23.28
CA GLN A 175 -53.10 -12.82 -23.83
C GLN A 175 -53.92 -13.62 -22.79
N GLU A 176 -53.27 -14.46 -21.98
CA GLU A 176 -53.94 -15.21 -20.92
C GLU A 176 -54.50 -14.27 -19.84
N TYR A 177 -53.74 -13.22 -19.48
CA TYR A 177 -54.19 -12.21 -18.54
C TYR A 177 -55.43 -11.46 -19.05
N ASP A 178 -55.43 -11.03 -20.31
CA ASP A 178 -56.57 -10.35 -20.93
C ASP A 178 -57.81 -11.26 -20.97
N GLN A 179 -57.65 -12.55 -21.31
CA GLN A 179 -58.76 -13.51 -21.28
C GLN A 179 -59.35 -13.70 -19.87
N LEU A 180 -58.49 -13.78 -18.85
CA LEU A 180 -58.93 -13.89 -17.45
C LEU A 180 -59.61 -12.60 -16.98
N ALA A 181 -59.10 -11.44 -17.37
CA ALA A 181 -59.69 -10.13 -17.05
C ALA A 181 -61.08 -9.97 -17.67
N GLU A 182 -61.26 -10.39 -18.93
CA GLU A 182 -62.55 -10.44 -19.61
C GLU A 182 -63.54 -11.33 -18.89
N ARG A 183 -63.11 -12.54 -18.51
CA ARG A 183 -63.96 -13.50 -17.79
C ARG A 183 -64.38 -12.99 -16.41
N LYS A 184 -63.45 -12.35 -15.68
CA LYS A 184 -63.74 -11.67 -14.41
C LYS A 184 -64.78 -10.56 -14.60
N ARG A 185 -64.65 -9.76 -15.66
CA ARG A 185 -65.62 -8.71 -15.98
C ARG A 185 -67.01 -9.27 -16.30
N GLY A 186 -67.08 -10.39 -17.03
CA GLY A 186 -68.33 -11.11 -17.27
C GLY A 186 -69.01 -11.56 -15.97
N PHE A 187 -68.27 -12.21 -15.07
CA PHE A 187 -68.81 -12.61 -13.77
C PHE A 187 -69.27 -11.41 -12.91
N GLN A 188 -68.56 -10.29 -12.95
CA GLN A 188 -68.99 -9.09 -12.22
C GLN A 188 -70.32 -8.54 -12.76
N GLN A 189 -70.51 -8.51 -14.08
CA GLN A 189 -71.77 -8.10 -14.68
C GLN A 189 -72.92 -9.03 -14.28
N GLU A 190 -72.70 -10.35 -14.25
CA GLU A 190 -73.69 -11.31 -13.77
C GLU A 190 -74.06 -11.09 -12.30
N ILE A 191 -73.07 -10.83 -11.44
CA ILE A 191 -73.28 -10.50 -10.03
C ILE A 191 -74.11 -9.22 -9.89
N ASP A 192 -73.80 -8.18 -10.67
CA ASP A 192 -74.53 -6.91 -10.62
C ASP A 192 -75.99 -7.10 -11.07
N VAL A 193 -76.23 -7.87 -12.14
CA VAL A 193 -77.57 -8.24 -12.60
C VAL A 193 -78.34 -8.99 -11.52
N LEU A 194 -77.72 -10.01 -10.90
CA LEU A 194 -78.32 -10.74 -9.78
C LEU A 194 -78.63 -9.82 -8.59
N GLY A 195 -77.74 -8.87 -8.31
CA GLY A 195 -77.96 -7.83 -7.29
C GLY A 195 -79.20 -7.00 -7.57
N THR A 196 -79.39 -6.55 -8.81
CA THR A 196 -80.60 -5.78 -9.21
C THR A 196 -81.89 -6.61 -9.15
N LEU A 197 -81.84 -7.89 -9.52
CA LEU A 197 -82.98 -8.80 -9.37
C LEU A 197 -83.32 -9.01 -7.91
N ASN A 198 -82.32 -9.21 -7.05
CA ASN A 198 -82.51 -9.43 -5.63
C ASN A 198 -83.09 -8.19 -4.93
N THR A 199 -82.65 -6.97 -5.29
CA THR A 199 -83.27 -5.74 -4.77
C THR A 199 -84.72 -5.59 -5.23
N ARG A 200 -85.05 -6.00 -6.46
CA ARG A 200 -86.44 -6.02 -6.97
C ARG A 200 -87.32 -7.02 -6.21
N ILE A 201 -86.79 -8.20 -5.91
CA ILE A 201 -87.48 -9.24 -5.13
C ILE A 201 -87.69 -8.74 -3.69
N LYS A 202 -86.65 -8.19 -3.04
CA LYS A 202 -86.78 -7.58 -1.70
C LYS A 202 -87.82 -6.47 -1.69
N GLY A 203 -87.77 -5.54 -2.66
CA GLY A 203 -88.77 -4.48 -2.76
C GLY A 203 -90.20 -4.99 -2.95
N TYR A 204 -90.39 -6.15 -3.61
CA TYR A 204 -91.71 -6.79 -3.70
C TYR A 204 -92.14 -7.39 -2.35
N LEU A 205 -91.25 -8.11 -1.68
CA LEU A 205 -91.51 -8.70 -0.36
C LEU A 205 -91.82 -7.61 0.69
N ASP A 206 -91.00 -6.56 0.76
CA ASP A 206 -91.15 -5.45 1.72
C ASP A 206 -92.43 -4.62 1.45
N SER A 207 -92.99 -4.69 0.24
CA SER A 207 -94.18 -3.91 -0.13
C SER A 207 -95.51 -4.48 0.40
N ASN A 208 -95.50 -5.65 1.06
CA ASN A 208 -96.67 -6.35 1.64
C ASN A 208 -97.91 -6.31 0.72
N LYS A 209 -97.69 -6.40 -0.60
CA LYS A 209 -98.77 -6.30 -1.60
C LYS A 209 -99.78 -7.44 -1.51
N VAL A 210 -99.34 -8.61 -1.07
CA VAL A 210 -100.20 -9.79 -0.85
C VAL A 210 -101.16 -9.53 0.31
N GLU A 211 -100.69 -8.93 1.40
CA GLU A 211 -101.52 -8.58 2.56
C GLU A 211 -102.54 -7.49 2.19
N LYS A 212 -102.11 -6.43 1.48
CA LYS A 212 -103.01 -5.39 0.96
C LYS A 212 -104.06 -5.93 -0.03
N LEU A 213 -103.72 -6.93 -0.84
CA LEU A 213 -104.66 -7.56 -1.76
C LEU A 213 -105.72 -8.36 -1.00
N ASN A 214 -105.31 -9.11 0.02
CA ASN A 214 -106.21 -9.86 0.89
C ASN A 214 -107.16 -8.92 1.66
N GLU A 215 -106.64 -7.82 2.23
CA GLU A 215 -107.46 -6.79 2.87
C GLU A 215 -108.50 -6.18 1.92
N LEU A 216 -108.11 -5.90 0.67
CA LEU A 216 -109.01 -5.37 -0.36
C LEU A 216 -110.07 -6.40 -0.78
N GLN A 217 -109.71 -7.69 -0.88
CA GLN A 217 -110.66 -8.78 -1.16
C GLN A 217 -111.66 -8.99 -0.02
N GLU A 218 -111.22 -8.93 1.24
CA GLU A 218 -112.11 -9.01 2.41
C GLU A 218 -113.07 -7.82 2.43
N ARG A 219 -112.58 -6.60 2.21
CA ARG A 219 -113.41 -5.39 2.10
C ARG A 219 -114.43 -5.47 0.96
N HIS A 220 -114.03 -6.01 -0.20
CA HIS A 220 -114.92 -6.20 -1.35
C HIS A 220 -116.03 -7.19 -1.01
N THR A 221 -115.69 -8.30 -0.35
CA THR A 221 -116.64 -9.34 0.08
C THR A 221 -117.63 -8.78 1.11
N LEU A 222 -117.15 -7.98 2.06
CA LEU A 222 -117.99 -7.29 3.05
C LEU A 222 -118.94 -6.28 2.39
N SER A 223 -118.45 -5.48 1.43
CA SER A 223 -119.26 -4.51 0.70
C SER A 223 -120.33 -5.18 -0.17
N LEU A 224 -120.01 -6.32 -0.80
CA LEU A 224 -120.97 -7.11 -1.58
C LEU A 224 -122.10 -7.67 -0.69
N SER A 225 -121.74 -8.16 0.50
CA SER A 225 -122.69 -8.60 1.54
C SER A 225 -123.61 -7.47 2.01
N GLN A 226 -123.07 -6.27 2.21
CA GLN A 226 -123.86 -5.09 2.55
C GLN A 226 -124.80 -4.67 1.41
N LEU A 227 -124.33 -4.75 0.16
CA LEU A 227 -125.15 -4.43 -1.02
C LEU A 227 -126.35 -5.38 -1.15
N GLN A 228 -126.13 -6.69 -0.97
CA GLN A 228 -127.20 -7.70 -0.98
C GLN A 228 -128.21 -7.48 0.16
N LYS A 229 -127.73 -7.11 1.36
CA LYS A 229 -128.62 -6.73 2.48
C LYS A 229 -129.44 -5.49 2.17
N CYS A 230 -128.86 -4.51 1.49
CA CYS A 230 -129.57 -3.29 1.05
C CYS A 230 -130.59 -3.57 -0.05
N GLU A 231 -130.29 -4.46 -1.01
CA GLU A 231 -131.24 -4.89 -2.03
C GLU A 231 -132.43 -5.65 -1.44
N ALA A 232 -132.20 -6.56 -0.50
CA ALA A 232 -133.27 -7.24 0.23
C ALA A 232 -134.17 -6.24 0.97
N ARG A 233 -133.56 -5.26 1.68
CA ARG A 233 -134.29 -4.19 2.37
C ARG A 233 -135.11 -3.31 1.42
N LYS A 234 -134.58 -3.02 0.23
CA LYS A 234 -135.29 -2.26 -0.80
C LYS A 234 -136.50 -3.04 -1.33
N GLN A 235 -136.37 -4.35 -1.50
CA GLN A 235 -137.48 -5.23 -1.89
C GLN A 235 -138.59 -5.23 -0.83
N ASP A 236 -138.23 -5.37 0.45
CA ASP A 236 -139.18 -5.34 1.58
C ASP A 236 -139.90 -4.00 1.68
N ILE A 237 -139.17 -2.89 1.60
CA ILE A 237 -139.74 -1.53 1.63
C ILE A 237 -140.65 -1.28 0.43
N SER A 238 -140.35 -1.84 -0.75
CA SER A 238 -141.22 -1.73 -1.93
C SER A 238 -142.55 -2.47 -1.73
N VAL A 239 -142.55 -3.61 -1.05
CA VAL A 239 -143.76 -4.37 -0.71
C VAL A 239 -144.57 -3.64 0.38
N GLU A 240 -143.90 -3.04 1.36
CA GLU A 240 -144.54 -2.22 2.40
C GLU A 240 -145.15 -0.93 1.82
N LEU A 241 -144.50 -0.33 0.82
CA LEU A 241 -144.94 0.89 0.14
C LEU A 241 -146.22 0.66 -0.68
N ASP A 242 -146.37 -0.49 -1.34
CA ASP A 242 -147.60 -0.83 -2.06
C ASP A 242 -148.77 -1.18 -1.13
N LYS A 243 -148.49 -1.76 0.06
CA LYS A 243 -149.50 -1.90 1.14
C LYS A 243 -149.91 -0.55 1.73
N SER A 244 -148.96 0.36 1.95
CA SER A 244 -149.22 1.68 2.52
C SER A 244 -149.99 2.59 1.56
N LYS A 245 -149.75 2.50 0.24
CA LYS A 245 -150.53 3.21 -0.80
C LYS A 245 -152.01 2.80 -0.87
N GLN A 246 -152.38 1.60 -0.40
CA GLN A 246 -153.78 1.16 -0.32
C GLN A 246 -154.50 1.66 0.95
N LEU A 247 -153.77 1.90 2.05
CA LEU A 247 -154.33 2.46 3.29
C LEU A 247 -154.39 4.00 3.31
N LEU A 248 -153.59 4.68 2.48
CA LEU A 248 -153.50 6.15 2.44
C LEU A 248 -154.65 6.86 1.70
N ARG A 249 -155.76 6.16 1.40
CA ARG A 249 -157.00 6.76 0.85
C ARG A 249 -158.07 7.05 1.91
N SER A 250 -157.79 6.76 3.18
CA SER A 250 -158.70 7.08 4.29
C SER A 250 -157.94 7.73 5.44
N GLN A 251 -158.33 8.97 5.74
CA GLN A 251 -158.01 9.77 6.93
C GLN A 251 -156.82 10.74 6.86
N ASP A 252 -157.04 11.84 6.15
CA ASP A 252 -156.28 13.10 6.27
C ASP A 252 -156.69 13.99 7.47
N GLN A 253 -157.65 13.57 8.30
CA GLN A 253 -158.22 14.43 9.35
C GLN A 253 -157.70 14.18 10.78
N LEU A 254 -156.79 13.21 11.00
CA LEU A 254 -156.21 12.91 12.32
C LEU A 254 -154.73 13.34 12.48
N LYS A 255 -154.13 13.86 11.40
CA LYS A 255 -152.69 14.17 11.30
C LYS A 255 -152.27 15.44 12.04
N ARG A 256 -153.19 16.37 12.32
CA ARG A 256 -152.88 17.67 12.94
C ARG A 256 -152.83 17.66 14.47
N ASN A 257 -153.37 16.62 15.13
CA ASN A 257 -153.36 16.53 16.60
C ASN A 257 -152.16 15.75 17.18
N ILE A 258 -151.37 15.08 16.33
CA ILE A 258 -150.20 14.27 16.74
C ILE A 258 -148.89 15.08 16.67
N ASP A 259 -148.84 16.13 15.84
CA ASP A 259 -147.63 16.95 15.62
C ASP A 259 -147.21 17.76 16.86
N ASP A 260 -148.17 18.23 17.66
CA ASP A 260 -147.89 19.04 18.86
C ASP A 260 -147.32 18.22 20.04
N ASN A 261 -147.57 16.92 20.11
CA ASN A 261 -147.01 16.04 21.16
C ASN A 261 -145.57 15.58 20.83
N LEU A 262 -145.18 15.64 19.56
CA LEU A 262 -143.89 15.17 19.07
C LEU A 262 -142.73 16.16 19.35
N ASN A 263 -143.03 17.45 19.43
CA ASN A 263 -142.03 18.49 19.71
C ASN A 263 -141.50 18.45 21.16
N TYR A 264 -142.33 18.09 22.14
CA TYR A 264 -141.89 17.97 23.54
C TYR A 264 -140.87 16.84 23.74
N ARG A 265 -140.96 15.75 22.96
CA ARG A 265 -140.01 14.63 23.03
C ARG A 265 -138.68 14.89 22.31
N LYS A 266 -138.64 15.81 21.32
CA LYS A 266 -137.41 16.19 20.61
C LYS A 266 -136.48 17.04 21.47
N THR A 267 -137.01 18.05 22.17
CA THR A 267 -136.18 18.98 22.96
C THR A 267 -135.53 18.30 24.17
N LYS A 268 -136.15 17.24 24.71
CA LYS A 268 -135.57 16.45 25.80
C LYS A 268 -134.36 15.60 25.36
N ALA A 269 -134.40 15.05 24.15
CA ALA A 269 -133.29 14.26 23.60
C ALA A 269 -132.08 15.12 23.16
N GLU A 270 -132.30 16.41 22.86
CA GLU A 270 -131.23 17.36 22.50
C GLU A 270 -130.39 17.79 23.71
N VAL A 271 -131.01 17.92 24.89
CA VAL A 271 -130.30 18.25 26.14
C VAL A 271 -129.36 17.13 26.56
N ASP A 272 -129.80 15.87 26.51
CA ASP A 272 -128.98 14.70 26.88
C ASP A 272 -127.78 14.50 25.93
N ARG A 273 -127.92 14.88 24.65
CA ARG A 273 -126.83 14.80 23.66
C ARG A 273 -125.75 15.86 23.87
N LEU A 274 -126.15 17.09 24.18
CA LEU A 274 -125.21 18.20 24.40
C LEU A 274 -124.40 18.03 25.71
N THR A 275 -124.96 17.36 26.72
CA THR A 275 -124.21 17.02 27.95
C THR A 275 -123.10 16.00 27.68
N HIS A 276 -123.34 15.01 26.80
CA HIS A 276 -122.33 14.02 26.42
C HIS A 276 -121.19 14.60 25.57
N ASP A 277 -121.50 15.57 24.69
CA ASP A 277 -120.48 16.24 23.87
C ASP A 277 -119.55 17.15 24.71
N ILE A 278 -120.05 17.71 25.84
CA ILE A 278 -119.22 18.48 26.78
C ILE A 278 -118.26 17.57 27.54
N GLU A 279 -118.72 16.41 28.02
CA GLU A 279 -117.86 15.42 28.69
C GLU A 279 -116.75 14.89 27.76
N LEU A 280 -117.06 14.65 26.47
CA LEU A 280 -116.06 14.25 25.47
C LEU A 280 -115.04 15.35 25.15
N LEU A 281 -115.44 16.63 25.18
CA LEU A 281 -114.51 17.74 24.94
C LEU A 281 -113.62 18.01 26.15
N GLU A 282 -114.11 17.82 27.38
CA GLU A 282 -113.31 17.90 28.60
C GLU A 282 -112.29 16.75 28.69
N ASP A 283 -112.64 15.53 28.27
CA ASP A 283 -111.70 14.39 28.18
C ASP A 283 -110.62 14.58 27.10
N ASN A 284 -110.96 15.20 25.96
CA ASN A 284 -109.96 15.50 24.91
C ASN A 284 -108.98 16.63 25.32
N VAL A 285 -109.38 17.54 26.20
CA VAL A 285 -108.48 18.56 26.78
C VAL A 285 -107.53 17.93 27.82
N LEU A 286 -107.96 16.90 28.55
CA LEU A 286 -107.11 16.09 29.44
C LEU A 286 -106.19 15.12 28.69
N SER A 287 -106.55 14.71 27.46
CA SER A 287 -105.74 13.81 26.62
C SER A 287 -104.62 14.51 25.84
N ILE A 288 -104.60 15.85 25.76
CA ILE A 288 -103.45 16.60 25.26
C ILE A 288 -102.44 16.67 26.41
N GLY A 289 -101.64 15.61 26.51
CA GLY A 289 -100.54 15.49 27.46
C GLY A 289 -99.58 16.68 27.39
N SER A 290 -99.16 17.10 28.58
CA SER A 290 -98.28 18.22 28.92
C SER A 290 -97.38 18.75 27.80
N MET A 291 -97.60 20.02 27.41
CA MET A 291 -96.71 20.86 26.59
C MET A 291 -95.22 20.77 26.99
N SER A 292 -94.94 20.41 28.25
CA SER A 292 -93.59 20.21 28.79
C SER A 292 -92.81 19.03 28.19
N THR A 293 -93.46 17.97 27.68
CA THR A 293 -92.74 16.83 27.08
C THR A 293 -92.22 17.17 25.68
N ILE A 294 -93.01 17.89 24.88
CA ILE A 294 -92.63 18.37 23.55
C ILE A 294 -91.53 19.44 23.67
N GLU A 295 -91.63 20.35 24.63
CA GLU A 295 -90.57 21.34 24.90
C GLU A 295 -89.27 20.67 25.39
N ALA A 296 -89.37 19.62 26.21
CA ALA A 296 -88.20 18.86 26.65
C ALA A 296 -87.51 18.11 25.50
N ASP A 297 -88.28 17.49 24.61
CA ASP A 297 -87.73 16.82 23.43
C ASP A 297 -87.12 17.80 22.42
N LEU A 298 -87.75 18.96 22.22
CA LEU A 298 -87.21 20.00 21.35
C LEU A 298 -85.90 20.57 21.90
N LYS A 299 -85.80 20.76 23.23
CA LYS A 299 -84.55 21.15 23.90
C LYS A 299 -83.49 20.06 23.80
N ARG A 300 -83.85 18.78 23.96
CA ARG A 300 -82.94 17.63 23.81
C ARG A 300 -82.38 17.54 22.39
N HIS A 301 -83.23 17.67 21.37
CA HIS A 301 -82.79 17.65 19.97
C HIS A 301 -81.97 18.89 19.58
N ALA A 302 -82.28 20.07 20.13
CA ALA A 302 -81.47 21.26 19.95
C ALA A 302 -80.06 21.10 20.56
N GLN A 303 -79.96 20.54 21.77
CA GLN A 303 -78.68 20.23 22.42
C GLN A 303 -77.88 19.19 21.63
N GLU A 304 -78.53 18.15 21.10
CA GLU A 304 -77.85 17.14 20.29
C GLU A 304 -77.35 17.72 18.95
N LYS A 305 -78.11 18.63 18.33
CA LYS A 305 -77.67 19.37 17.15
C LYS A 305 -76.44 20.24 17.45
N GLU A 306 -76.45 20.96 18.57
CA GLU A 306 -75.31 21.79 19.02
C GLU A 306 -74.06 20.92 19.27
N ARG A 307 -74.24 19.76 19.91
CA ARG A 307 -73.17 18.78 20.16
C ARG A 307 -72.58 18.25 18.86
N LEU A 308 -73.42 17.79 17.93
CA LEU A 308 -72.98 17.28 16.62
C LEU A 308 -72.31 18.37 15.78
N LEU A 309 -72.80 19.61 15.84
CA LEU A 309 -72.18 20.74 15.14
C LEU A 309 -70.80 21.07 15.71
N SER A 310 -70.65 21.02 17.04
CA SER A 310 -69.35 21.18 17.71
C SER A 310 -68.37 20.08 17.32
N GLU A 311 -68.82 18.82 17.29
CA GLU A 311 -67.99 17.70 16.83
C GLU A 311 -67.61 17.83 15.36
N TYR A 312 -68.54 18.23 14.50
CA TYR A 312 -68.29 18.50 13.08
C TYR A 312 -67.23 19.59 12.90
N ASN A 313 -67.38 20.74 13.57
CA ASN A 313 -66.43 21.85 13.52
C ASN A 313 -65.05 21.45 14.04
N ARG A 314 -64.99 20.64 15.10
CA ARG A 314 -63.73 20.08 15.63
C ARG A 314 -63.06 19.18 14.60
N CYS A 315 -63.80 18.24 14.02
CA CYS A 315 -63.27 17.34 13.00
C CYS A 315 -62.81 18.11 11.75
N GLN A 316 -63.57 19.12 11.32
CA GLN A 316 -63.22 19.97 10.19
C GLN A 316 -61.95 20.80 10.48
N GLY A 317 -61.81 21.34 11.70
CA GLY A 317 -60.58 22.01 12.15
C GLY A 317 -59.38 21.07 12.09
N THR A 318 -59.52 19.86 12.62
CA THR A 318 -58.46 18.83 12.59
C THR A 318 -58.08 18.43 11.17
N ILE A 319 -59.06 18.25 10.27
CA ILE A 319 -58.81 17.95 8.85
C ILE A 319 -58.04 19.09 8.19
N SER A 320 -58.41 20.35 8.45
CA SER A 320 -57.72 21.52 7.92
C SER A 320 -56.26 21.59 8.38
N VAL A 321 -56.00 21.31 9.68
CA VAL A 321 -54.64 21.23 10.22
C VAL A 321 -53.84 20.11 9.55
N TYR A 322 -54.42 18.91 9.40
CA TYR A 322 -53.73 17.82 8.71
C TYR A 322 -53.46 18.13 7.24
N GLN A 323 -54.39 18.77 6.53
CA GLN A 323 -54.19 19.18 5.13
C GLN A 323 -53.09 20.24 5.01
N SER A 324 -53.03 21.20 5.94
CA SER A 324 -51.95 22.18 6.02
C SER A 324 -50.59 21.52 6.27
N ASN A 325 -50.52 20.59 7.23
CA ASN A 325 -49.30 19.84 7.52
C ASN A 325 -48.86 18.96 6.35
N ILE A 326 -49.78 18.25 5.69
CA ILE A 326 -49.48 17.46 4.48
C ILE A 326 -48.90 18.37 3.39
N SER A 327 -49.46 19.55 3.20
CA SER A 327 -48.98 20.52 2.20
C SER A 327 -47.59 21.03 2.54
N LYS A 328 -47.36 21.36 3.82
CA LYS A 328 -46.05 21.79 4.33
C LYS A 328 -44.99 20.69 4.17
N HIS A 329 -45.28 19.47 4.59
CA HIS A 329 -44.35 18.34 4.46
C HIS A 329 -44.09 17.96 3.00
N LYS A 330 -45.09 18.06 2.11
CA LYS A 330 -44.86 17.90 0.66
C LYS A 330 -43.91 18.96 0.10
N LEU A 331 -43.96 20.19 0.61
CA LEU A 331 -43.03 21.24 0.22
C LEU A 331 -41.63 21.00 0.78
N GLU A 332 -41.54 20.57 2.04
CA GLU A 332 -40.27 20.18 2.69
C GLU A 332 -39.60 19.03 1.93
N LEU A 333 -40.34 17.98 1.56
CA LEU A 333 -39.82 16.85 0.75
C LEU A 333 -39.27 17.26 -0.63
N LYS A 334 -39.70 18.41 -1.17
CA LYS A 334 -39.17 18.96 -2.43
C LYS A 334 -37.89 19.77 -2.25
N GLN A 335 -37.51 20.10 -1.02
CA GLN A 335 -36.25 20.80 -0.74
C GLN A 335 -35.06 19.95 -1.22
N THR A 336 -34.01 20.62 -1.66
CA THR A 336 -32.79 20.01 -2.23
C THR A 336 -32.08 19.02 -1.31
N GLN A 337 -32.30 19.12 -0.01
CA GLN A 337 -31.77 18.22 1.02
C GLN A 337 -32.50 16.88 1.11
N TYR A 338 -33.80 16.83 0.80
CA TYR A 338 -34.62 15.61 0.84
C TYR A 338 -34.88 15.04 -0.55
N LYS A 339 -34.77 15.88 -1.59
CA LYS A 339 -34.90 15.46 -2.97
C LYS A 339 -33.81 14.43 -3.32
N ASP A 340 -34.24 13.24 -3.74
CA ASP A 340 -33.39 12.09 -4.09
C ASP A 340 -32.53 11.57 -2.92
N ILE A 341 -32.93 11.81 -1.67
CA ILE A 341 -32.15 11.42 -0.49
C ILE A 341 -31.91 9.91 -0.42
N GLU A 342 -32.89 9.10 -0.82
CA GLU A 342 -32.76 7.64 -0.88
C GLU A 342 -31.67 7.21 -1.86
N LYS A 343 -31.62 7.83 -3.05
CA LYS A 343 -30.60 7.55 -4.05
C LYS A 343 -29.21 7.99 -3.58
N ARG A 344 -29.11 9.15 -2.93
CA ARG A 344 -27.84 9.64 -2.34
C ARG A 344 -27.38 8.75 -1.20
N TYR A 345 -28.27 8.36 -0.30
CA TYR A 345 -27.99 7.42 0.78
C TYR A 345 -27.52 6.08 0.23
N PHE A 346 -28.22 5.53 -0.76
CA PHE A 346 -27.84 4.27 -1.39
C PHE A 346 -26.46 4.35 -2.06
N ASN A 347 -26.18 5.42 -2.80
CA ASN A 347 -24.86 5.64 -3.40
C ASN A 347 -23.76 5.77 -2.33
N GLN A 348 -24.02 6.51 -1.25
CA GLN A 348 -23.05 6.66 -0.15
C GLN A 348 -22.82 5.34 0.59
N LEU A 349 -23.88 4.56 0.80
CA LEU A 349 -23.82 3.24 1.41
C LEU A 349 -23.03 2.26 0.53
N LEU A 350 -23.25 2.30 -0.79
CA LEU A 350 -22.50 1.50 -1.75
C LEU A 350 -21.01 1.87 -1.69
N GLN A 351 -20.69 3.18 -1.74
CA GLN A 351 -19.30 3.65 -1.63
C GLN A 351 -18.66 3.22 -0.31
N LEU A 352 -19.36 3.35 0.81
CA LEU A 352 -18.88 2.90 2.11
C LEU A 352 -18.57 1.39 2.10
N LYS A 353 -19.53 0.57 1.63
CA LYS A 353 -19.37 -0.88 1.60
C LYS A 353 -18.26 -1.33 0.65
N THR A 354 -18.16 -0.74 -0.53
CA THR A 354 -17.06 -1.01 -1.47
C THR A 354 -15.72 -0.62 -0.88
N THR A 355 -15.63 0.52 -0.19
CA THR A 355 -14.39 0.97 0.47
C THR A 355 -14.01 0.06 1.65
N GLU A 356 -14.99 -0.34 2.47
CA GLU A 356 -14.78 -1.33 3.54
C GLU A 356 -14.28 -2.67 3.01
N MET A 357 -14.81 -3.14 1.89
CA MET A 357 -14.33 -4.36 1.23
C MET A 357 -12.90 -4.20 0.72
N ALA A 358 -12.59 -3.09 0.04
CA ALA A 358 -11.24 -2.79 -0.43
C ALA A 358 -10.22 -2.73 0.72
N ASN A 359 -10.56 -2.06 1.83
CA ASN A 359 -9.70 -2.01 3.02
C ASN A 359 -9.45 -3.41 3.60
N LYS A 360 -10.50 -4.24 3.73
CA LYS A 360 -10.35 -5.62 4.21
C LYS A 360 -9.45 -6.46 3.31
N ASP A 361 -9.54 -6.26 1.99
CA ASP A 361 -8.68 -6.98 1.05
C ASP A 361 -7.24 -6.45 1.09
N LEU A 362 -7.02 -5.15 1.23
CA LEU A 362 -5.70 -4.57 1.46
C LEU A 362 -5.06 -5.09 2.75
N ASP A 363 -5.82 -5.18 3.85
CA ASP A 363 -5.35 -5.75 5.11
C ASP A 363 -4.95 -7.22 4.96
N ARG A 364 -5.74 -7.99 4.20
CA ARG A 364 -5.43 -9.40 3.88
C ARG A 364 -4.15 -9.51 3.04
N TYR A 365 -4.00 -8.69 2.01
CA TYR A 365 -2.79 -8.69 1.19
C TYR A 365 -1.56 -8.26 1.99
N TYR A 366 -1.69 -7.24 2.84
CA TYR A 366 -0.63 -6.81 3.74
C TYR A 366 -0.20 -7.93 4.69
N ALA A 367 -1.15 -8.60 5.35
CA ALA A 367 -0.87 -9.70 6.26
C ALA A 367 -0.27 -10.92 5.54
N ALA A 368 -0.77 -11.25 4.34
CA ALA A 368 -0.23 -12.35 3.54
C ALA A 368 1.22 -12.06 3.08
N LEU A 369 1.48 -10.83 2.61
CA LEU A 369 2.81 -10.39 2.21
C LEU A 369 3.78 -10.37 3.40
N ASP A 370 3.35 -9.84 4.55
CA ASP A 370 4.15 -9.83 5.78
C ASP A 370 4.53 -11.25 6.20
N LYS A 371 3.56 -12.16 6.23
CA LYS A 371 3.81 -13.58 6.56
C LYS A 371 4.76 -14.24 5.56
N ALA A 372 4.61 -13.94 4.25
CA ALA A 372 5.49 -14.47 3.23
C ALA A 372 6.93 -13.94 3.37
N LEU A 373 7.10 -12.64 3.64
CA LEU A 373 8.40 -12.02 3.87
C LEU A 373 9.07 -12.56 5.13
N MET A 374 8.34 -12.68 6.25
CA MET A 374 8.86 -13.27 7.48
C MET A 374 9.31 -14.72 7.25
N ARG A 375 8.49 -15.52 6.58
CA ARG A 375 8.83 -16.92 6.24
C ARG A 375 10.06 -16.99 5.33
N PHE A 376 10.13 -16.13 4.31
CA PHE A 376 11.27 -16.07 3.41
C PHE A 376 12.55 -15.69 4.14
N HIS A 377 12.50 -14.69 5.01
CA HIS A 377 13.63 -14.25 5.82
C HIS A 377 14.12 -15.37 6.76
N THR A 378 13.23 -15.98 7.55
CA THR A 378 13.59 -17.10 8.44
C THR A 378 14.21 -18.25 7.66
N MET A 379 13.57 -18.66 6.56
CA MET A 379 14.07 -19.75 5.71
C MET A 379 15.46 -19.43 5.14
N LYS A 380 15.69 -18.19 4.67
CA LYS A 380 16.99 -17.78 4.13
C LYS A 380 18.06 -17.70 5.21
N MET A 381 17.72 -17.25 6.41
CA MET A 381 18.68 -17.18 7.52
C MET A 381 19.07 -18.58 8.02
N GLU A 382 18.12 -19.52 8.05
CA GLU A 382 18.40 -20.94 8.33
C GLU A 382 19.34 -21.55 7.27
N GLU A 383 19.08 -21.28 5.98
CA GLU A 383 19.92 -21.73 4.86
C GLU A 383 21.35 -21.17 4.97
N ILE A 384 21.49 -19.87 5.21
CA ILE A 384 22.78 -19.19 5.41
C ILE A 384 23.52 -19.80 6.60
N ASN A 385 22.86 -19.94 7.76
CA ASN A 385 23.48 -20.49 8.97
C ASN A 385 23.91 -21.94 8.81
N LYS A 386 23.16 -22.74 8.04
CA LYS A 386 23.56 -24.10 7.70
C LYS A 386 24.87 -24.12 6.90
N ILE A 387 24.97 -23.30 5.85
CA ILE A 387 26.17 -23.21 5.02
C ILE A 387 27.36 -22.67 5.82
N ILE A 388 27.14 -21.61 6.62
CA ILE A 388 28.16 -21.05 7.51
C ILE A 388 28.71 -22.14 8.45
N LYS A 389 27.83 -22.92 9.08
CA LYS A 389 28.23 -23.98 10.02
C LYS A 389 29.06 -25.06 9.32
N GLU A 390 28.63 -25.50 8.14
CA GLU A 390 29.34 -26.51 7.34
C GLU A 390 30.72 -26.01 6.90
N LEU A 391 30.82 -24.78 6.38
CA LEU A 391 32.09 -24.18 5.95
C LEU A 391 33.03 -23.91 7.13
N TRP A 392 32.51 -23.46 8.27
CA TRP A 392 33.32 -23.23 9.48
C TRP A 392 33.97 -24.52 9.97
N GLN A 393 33.19 -25.60 10.12
CA GLN A 393 33.69 -26.88 10.60
C GLN A 393 34.71 -27.53 9.65
N GLN A 394 34.64 -27.21 8.35
CA GLN A 394 35.59 -27.71 7.37
C GLN A 394 36.89 -26.89 7.32
N THR A 395 36.82 -25.60 7.65
CA THR A 395 37.91 -24.66 7.41
C THR A 395 38.68 -24.31 8.68
N TYR A 396 37.99 -24.10 9.79
CA TYR A 396 38.62 -23.71 11.05
C TYR A 396 39.22 -24.93 11.77
N ARG A 397 40.50 -24.84 12.14
CA ARG A 397 41.24 -25.90 12.83
C ARG A 397 41.47 -25.66 14.32
N GLY A 398 40.97 -24.55 14.86
CA GLY A 398 41.03 -24.27 16.30
C GLY A 398 39.99 -25.07 17.10
N GLN A 399 40.30 -25.36 18.36
CA GLN A 399 39.41 -26.10 19.28
C GLN A 399 38.54 -25.18 20.15
N ASP A 400 38.67 -23.87 19.99
CA ASP A 400 38.06 -22.84 20.82
C ASP A 400 36.68 -22.36 20.31
N ILE A 401 36.30 -22.70 19.07
CA ILE A 401 35.02 -22.32 18.46
C ILE A 401 34.46 -23.48 17.65
N ASP A 402 33.33 -24.04 18.09
CA ASP A 402 32.68 -25.20 17.46
C ASP A 402 31.97 -24.83 16.16
N CYS A 403 31.21 -23.72 16.18
CA CYS A 403 30.54 -23.17 15.02
C CYS A 403 30.22 -21.69 15.21
N ILE A 404 29.92 -21.01 14.11
CA ILE A 404 29.44 -19.63 14.10
C ILE A 404 28.07 -19.57 13.40
N SER A 405 27.24 -18.60 13.78
CA SER A 405 25.96 -18.33 13.13
C SER A 405 25.61 -16.84 13.21
N ILE A 406 24.70 -16.42 12.33
CA ILE A 406 24.11 -15.09 12.32
C ILE A 406 22.74 -15.21 12.98
N ASN A 407 22.58 -14.53 14.11
CA ASN A 407 21.28 -14.39 14.75
C ASN A 407 20.62 -13.09 14.28
N SER A 408 19.35 -13.19 13.93
CA SER A 408 18.51 -12.06 13.51
C SER A 408 17.40 -11.86 14.53
N ASP A 409 17.48 -10.77 15.29
CA ASP A 409 16.42 -10.36 16.22
C ASP A 409 15.50 -9.35 15.51
N SER A 410 14.19 -9.56 15.59
CA SER A 410 13.18 -8.64 15.07
C SER A 410 12.74 -7.68 16.18
N GLU A 411 13.02 -6.39 16.06
CA GLU A 411 12.56 -5.40 17.04
C GLU A 411 11.15 -4.89 16.70
N GLY A 412 10.15 -5.38 17.45
CA GLY A 412 8.84 -4.74 17.58
C GLY A 412 7.82 -4.93 16.44
N ALA A 413 6.55 -4.72 16.78
CA ALA A 413 5.42 -4.74 15.86
C ALA A 413 5.19 -3.34 15.28
N GLY A 414 5.67 -3.07 14.06
CA GLY A 414 5.30 -1.87 13.30
C GLY A 414 6.32 -1.38 12.28
N THR A 415 7.62 -1.55 12.56
CA THR A 415 8.70 -1.21 11.63
C THR A 415 9.71 -2.33 11.66
N ARG A 416 9.89 -3.03 10.53
CA ARG A 416 10.73 -4.23 10.41
C ARG A 416 12.22 -3.88 10.49
N SER A 417 12.68 -3.50 11.66
CA SER A 417 14.10 -3.33 11.96
C SER A 417 14.65 -4.68 12.42
N TYR A 418 15.54 -5.27 11.61
CA TYR A 418 16.28 -6.47 11.99
C TYR A 418 17.64 -6.07 12.53
N SER A 419 17.94 -6.56 13.74
CA SER A 419 19.27 -6.48 14.32
C SER A 419 19.99 -7.79 14.08
N TYR A 420 21.14 -7.73 13.42
CA TYR A 420 21.96 -8.91 13.12
C TYR A 420 23.20 -8.93 14.01
N ARG A 421 23.46 -10.07 14.64
CA ARG A 421 24.70 -10.33 15.38
C ARG A 421 25.31 -11.65 14.97
N VAL A 422 26.64 -11.68 14.89
CA VAL A 422 27.39 -12.92 14.65
C VAL A 422 27.74 -13.51 16.00
N VAL A 423 27.31 -14.75 16.22
CA VAL A 423 27.53 -15.51 17.45
C VAL A 423 28.41 -16.71 17.16
N MET A 424 29.21 -17.11 18.15
CA MET A 424 30.01 -18.31 18.16
C MET A 424 29.52 -19.24 19.26
N GLN A 425 29.61 -20.53 19.02
CA GLN A 425 29.31 -21.56 20.00
C GLN A 425 30.62 -22.19 20.50
N ASN A 426 30.77 -22.28 21.82
CA ASN A 426 31.90 -22.96 22.46
C ASN A 426 31.38 -23.81 23.62
N GLY A 427 31.48 -25.13 23.51
CA GLY A 427 31.08 -26.06 24.59
C GLY A 427 29.60 -25.96 24.96
N GLY A 428 28.75 -25.59 24.01
CA GLY A 428 27.30 -25.41 24.20
C GLY A 428 26.87 -24.00 24.64
N ALA A 429 27.80 -23.10 24.97
CA ALA A 429 27.49 -21.70 25.27
C ALA A 429 27.51 -20.84 24.00
N GLU A 430 26.52 -19.96 23.83
CA GLU A 430 26.44 -18.99 22.74
C GLU A 430 27.04 -17.65 23.18
N LEU A 431 27.99 -17.12 22.41
CA LEU A 431 28.71 -15.88 22.71
C LEU A 431 28.76 -15.00 21.46
N GLU A 432 28.52 -13.69 21.63
CA GLU A 432 28.73 -12.73 20.54
C GLU A 432 30.22 -12.66 20.14
N MET A 433 30.52 -12.72 18.84
CA MET A 433 31.91 -12.68 18.34
C MET A 433 32.51 -11.27 18.42
N ARG A 434 31.67 -10.23 18.37
CA ARG A 434 32.13 -8.83 18.34
C ARG A 434 32.98 -8.52 19.58
N GLY A 435 34.23 -8.13 19.35
CA GLY A 435 35.17 -7.81 20.43
C GLY A 435 35.77 -9.02 21.17
N ARG A 436 35.45 -10.25 20.76
CA ARG A 436 35.90 -11.49 21.43
C ARG A 436 36.70 -12.45 20.56
N CYS A 437 36.84 -12.15 19.27
CA CYS A 437 37.60 -12.97 18.32
C CYS A 437 38.94 -12.35 17.90
N SER A 438 39.90 -13.22 17.56
CA SER A 438 41.23 -12.86 17.05
C SER A 438 41.16 -12.26 15.65
N ALA A 439 42.26 -11.65 15.17
CA ALA A 439 42.32 -11.10 13.82
C ALA A 439 42.09 -12.17 12.74
N GLY A 440 42.72 -13.35 12.86
CA GLY A 440 42.52 -14.47 11.93
C GLY A 440 41.10 -15.01 11.95
N GLN A 441 40.49 -15.16 13.14
CA GLN A 441 39.09 -15.59 13.26
C GLN A 441 38.12 -14.61 12.60
N LYS A 442 38.36 -13.30 12.71
CA LYS A 442 37.54 -12.27 12.04
C LYS A 442 37.62 -12.39 10.52
N VAL A 443 38.83 -12.54 9.97
CA VAL A 443 39.04 -12.69 8.53
C VAL A 443 38.35 -13.95 8.04
N LEU A 444 38.56 -15.09 8.72
CA LEU A 444 37.95 -16.36 8.34
C LEU A 444 36.41 -16.33 8.42
N ALA A 445 35.85 -15.82 9.53
CA ALA A 445 34.41 -15.71 9.69
C ALA A 445 33.79 -14.81 8.62
N SER A 446 34.44 -13.68 8.29
CA SER A 446 33.98 -12.77 7.24
C SER A 446 33.99 -13.43 5.85
N LEU A 447 35.03 -14.19 5.53
CA LEU A 447 35.12 -14.93 4.28
C LEU A 447 34.04 -16.01 4.18
N ILE A 448 33.84 -16.80 5.24
CA ILE A 448 32.81 -17.85 5.27
C ILE A 448 31.40 -17.25 5.14
N ILE A 449 31.11 -16.16 5.85
CA ILE A 449 29.81 -15.48 5.74
C ILE A 449 29.59 -14.97 4.31
N ARG A 450 30.62 -14.39 3.68
CA ARG A 450 30.54 -13.94 2.28
C ARG A 450 30.28 -15.09 1.31
N LEU A 451 30.95 -16.22 1.50
CA LEU A 451 30.74 -17.43 0.71
C LEU A 451 29.31 -17.96 0.86
N ALA A 452 28.81 -18.04 2.10
CA ALA A 452 27.45 -18.49 2.39
C ALA A 452 26.39 -17.56 1.78
N LEU A 453 26.56 -16.24 1.89
CA LEU A 453 25.65 -15.27 1.28
C LEU A 453 25.65 -15.37 -0.25
N ALA A 454 26.84 -15.51 -0.87
CA ALA A 454 26.95 -15.70 -2.30
C ALA A 454 26.30 -17.02 -2.75
N GLU A 455 26.39 -18.08 -1.96
CA GLU A 455 25.69 -19.34 -2.22
C GLU A 455 24.17 -19.20 -2.17
N THR A 456 23.66 -18.54 -1.14
CA THR A 456 22.21 -18.44 -0.93
C THR A 456 21.51 -17.44 -1.87
N PHE A 457 22.18 -16.34 -2.25
CA PHE A 457 21.54 -15.24 -3.01
C PHE A 457 22.02 -15.12 -4.47
N CYS A 458 23.20 -15.60 -4.83
CA CYS A 458 23.81 -15.31 -6.13
C CYS A 458 23.71 -16.49 -7.12
N LEU A 459 22.55 -17.16 -7.19
CA LEU A 459 22.30 -18.30 -8.11
C LEU A 459 22.50 -17.94 -9.60
N ASN A 460 22.19 -16.71 -9.99
CA ASN A 460 22.24 -16.25 -11.39
C ASN A 460 23.45 -15.35 -11.72
N CYS A 461 24.26 -14.97 -10.73
CA CYS A 461 25.45 -14.12 -10.92
C CYS A 461 26.56 -14.62 -9.99
N GLY A 462 27.30 -15.63 -10.42
CA GLY A 462 28.26 -16.33 -9.58
C GLY A 462 29.66 -15.71 -9.56
N ILE A 463 29.79 -14.39 -9.64
CA ILE A 463 31.11 -13.74 -9.57
C ILE A 463 31.49 -13.50 -8.11
N LEU A 464 32.57 -14.13 -7.65
CA LEU A 464 33.14 -13.91 -6.33
C LEU A 464 34.62 -13.52 -6.48
N ALA A 465 35.00 -12.36 -5.91
CA ALA A 465 36.38 -11.91 -5.85
C ALA A 465 36.88 -11.94 -4.40
N LEU A 466 37.98 -12.64 -4.16
CA LEU A 466 38.65 -12.73 -2.87
C LEU A 466 40.04 -12.11 -3.00
N ASP A 467 40.21 -10.95 -2.36
CA ASP A 467 41.49 -10.23 -2.30
C ASP A 467 42.21 -10.58 -1.01
N GLU A 468 43.39 -11.18 -1.14
CA GLU A 468 44.26 -11.66 -0.07
C GLU A 468 43.53 -12.47 1.03
N PRO A 469 42.87 -13.59 0.66
CA PRO A 469 42.02 -14.36 1.59
C PRO A 469 42.80 -15.02 2.73
N THR A 470 44.13 -15.12 2.63
CA THR A 470 45.00 -15.70 3.66
C THR A 470 45.55 -14.68 4.65
N THR A 471 45.15 -13.40 4.55
CA THR A 471 45.60 -12.34 5.46
C THR A 471 45.32 -12.71 6.92
N ASN A 472 46.36 -12.73 7.76
CA ASN A 472 46.28 -13.10 9.19
C ASN A 472 45.78 -14.53 9.47
N LEU A 473 45.79 -15.43 8.48
CA LEU A 473 45.57 -16.87 8.70
C LEU A 473 46.91 -17.59 8.88
N ASP A 474 46.93 -18.59 9.75
CA ASP A 474 48.06 -19.52 9.87
C ASP A 474 48.00 -20.58 8.75
N GLY A 475 49.13 -21.25 8.52
CA GLY A 475 49.26 -22.24 7.45
C GLY A 475 48.13 -23.28 7.41
N PRO A 476 47.77 -23.95 8.53
CA PRO A 476 46.72 -24.96 8.53
C PRO A 476 45.32 -24.43 8.17
N ASN A 477 44.94 -23.23 8.63
CA ASN A 477 43.65 -22.63 8.25
C ASN A 477 43.66 -22.14 6.80
N ALA A 478 44.79 -21.61 6.30
CA ALA A 478 44.95 -21.25 4.89
C ALA A 478 44.82 -22.47 3.96
N GLU A 479 45.44 -23.61 4.32
CA GLU A 479 45.30 -24.87 3.57
C GLU A 479 43.87 -25.42 3.59
N SER A 480 43.22 -25.34 4.75
CA SER A 480 41.83 -25.79 4.90
C SER A 480 40.87 -24.89 4.12
N LEU A 481 41.16 -23.59 4.02
CA LEU A 481 40.41 -22.64 3.22
C LEU A 481 40.56 -22.93 1.72
N ALA A 482 41.78 -23.23 1.26
CA ALA A 482 42.01 -23.66 -0.12
C ALA A 482 41.20 -24.93 -0.44
N ALA A 483 41.20 -25.91 0.46
CA ALA A 483 40.41 -27.13 0.29
C ALA A 483 38.89 -26.87 0.25
N ALA A 484 38.38 -25.94 1.07
CA ALA A 484 36.98 -25.55 1.06
C ALA A 484 36.59 -24.84 -0.25
N LEU A 485 37.41 -23.89 -0.72
CA LEU A 485 37.20 -23.19 -2.00
C LEU A 485 37.21 -24.15 -3.19
N LEU A 486 38.12 -25.13 -3.21
CA LEU A 486 38.15 -26.17 -4.25
C LEU A 486 36.84 -26.97 -4.31
N ARG A 487 36.26 -27.33 -3.17
CA ARG A 487 34.96 -28.05 -3.15
C ARG A 487 33.83 -27.20 -3.68
N ILE A 488 33.83 -25.90 -3.38
CA ILE A 488 32.84 -24.94 -3.91
C ILE A 488 33.00 -24.82 -5.44
N MET A 489 34.24 -24.76 -5.95
CA MET A 489 34.50 -24.76 -7.38
C MET A 489 34.05 -26.08 -8.04
N GLU A 490 34.30 -27.23 -7.40
CA GLU A 490 33.87 -28.55 -7.91
C GLU A 490 32.35 -28.69 -7.94
N SER A 491 31.64 -28.27 -6.88
CA SER A 491 30.17 -28.35 -6.81
C SER A 491 29.48 -27.44 -7.82
N ARG A 492 30.13 -26.33 -8.21
CA ARG A 492 29.62 -25.35 -9.17
C ARG A 492 30.20 -25.47 -10.57
N LYS A 493 31.03 -26.49 -10.84
CA LYS A 493 31.66 -26.71 -12.15
C LYS A 493 30.65 -26.85 -13.31
N GLY A 494 29.43 -27.31 -13.02
CA GLY A 494 28.35 -27.45 -14.00
C GLY A 494 27.49 -26.19 -14.21
N GLN A 495 27.74 -25.11 -13.46
CA GLN A 495 27.01 -23.84 -13.62
C GLN A 495 27.77 -22.93 -14.59
N GLU A 496 27.13 -22.50 -15.68
CA GLU A 496 27.77 -21.66 -16.71
C GLU A 496 28.18 -20.26 -16.22
N ASN A 497 27.60 -19.78 -15.11
CA ASN A 497 27.71 -18.40 -14.63
C ASN A 497 28.53 -18.22 -13.34
N PHE A 498 29.37 -19.19 -12.94
CA PHE A 498 30.22 -19.08 -11.75
C PHE A 498 31.67 -18.71 -12.10
N GLN A 499 32.17 -17.62 -11.51
CA GLN A 499 33.53 -17.12 -11.68
C GLN A 499 34.14 -16.76 -10.33
N LEU A 500 35.20 -17.48 -9.94
CA LEU A 500 35.98 -17.18 -8.74
C LEU A 500 37.28 -16.47 -9.13
N ILE A 501 37.49 -15.27 -8.61
CA ILE A 501 38.72 -14.48 -8.78
C ILE A 501 39.44 -14.46 -7.44
N ILE A 502 40.70 -14.89 -7.43
CA ILE A 502 41.53 -14.88 -6.23
C ILE A 502 42.76 -14.03 -6.53
N ILE A 503 43.00 -13.05 -5.66
CA ILE A 503 44.21 -12.22 -5.69
C ILE A 503 45.00 -12.61 -4.44
N THR A 504 46.23 -13.05 -4.61
CA THR A 504 47.09 -13.38 -3.47
C THR A 504 48.58 -13.25 -3.80
N HIS A 505 49.37 -12.89 -2.80
CA HIS A 505 50.83 -13.02 -2.80
C HIS A 505 51.32 -14.31 -2.10
N ASP A 506 50.42 -15.10 -1.50
CA ASP A 506 50.75 -16.39 -0.91
C ASP A 506 50.89 -17.46 -2.01
N GLU A 507 52.14 -17.71 -2.42
CA GLU A 507 52.46 -18.69 -3.46
C GLU A 507 52.02 -20.11 -3.10
N ARG A 508 52.05 -20.48 -1.81
CA ARG A 508 51.62 -21.82 -1.36
C ARG A 508 50.11 -21.97 -1.49
N PHE A 509 49.34 -20.95 -1.08
CA PHE A 509 47.89 -20.94 -1.26
C PHE A 509 47.48 -20.94 -2.74
N ALA A 510 48.15 -20.13 -3.57
CA ALA A 510 47.93 -20.11 -5.01
C ALA A 510 48.20 -21.47 -5.66
N GLN A 511 49.27 -22.16 -5.23
CA GLN A 511 49.57 -23.52 -5.70
C GLN A 511 48.49 -24.52 -5.28
N LEU A 512 48.01 -24.49 -4.03
CA LEU A 512 46.98 -25.41 -3.55
C LEU A 512 45.68 -25.30 -4.35
N ILE A 513 45.26 -24.08 -4.69
CA ILE A 513 44.07 -23.86 -5.52
C ILE A 513 44.34 -24.16 -6.99
N GLY A 514 45.53 -23.88 -7.51
CA GLY A 514 45.91 -24.11 -8.91
C GLY A 514 46.29 -25.55 -9.26
N GLN A 515 46.52 -26.44 -8.28
CA GLN A 515 47.01 -27.81 -8.49
C GLN A 515 45.99 -28.78 -9.11
N ARG A 516 44.70 -28.45 -9.10
CA ARG A 516 43.64 -29.26 -9.72
C ARG A 516 43.11 -28.55 -10.97
N GLN A 517 42.70 -29.29 -11.99
CA GLN A 517 42.26 -28.87 -13.35
C GLN A 517 41.04 -27.91 -13.40
N LEU A 518 40.85 -27.05 -12.39
CA LEU A 518 39.72 -26.15 -12.19
C LEU A 518 40.13 -24.67 -12.43
N ALA A 519 41.42 -24.34 -12.36
CA ALA A 519 41.91 -23.01 -12.69
C ALA A 519 42.20 -22.92 -14.20
N GLU A 520 41.36 -22.18 -14.94
CA GLU A 520 41.50 -22.02 -16.39
C GLU A 520 42.67 -21.09 -16.76
N LYS A 521 42.92 -20.04 -15.96
CA LYS A 521 43.95 -19.02 -16.22
C LYS A 521 44.61 -18.57 -14.91
N TYR A 522 45.92 -18.34 -14.97
CA TYR A 522 46.73 -17.76 -13.89
C TYR A 522 47.45 -16.52 -14.41
N TYR A 523 47.39 -15.43 -13.65
CA TYR A 523 48.06 -14.17 -13.98
C TYR A 523 49.05 -13.81 -12.88
N ARG A 524 50.32 -13.66 -13.25
CA ARG A 524 51.35 -13.11 -12.36
C ARG A 524 51.52 -11.63 -12.69
N ILE A 525 51.30 -10.77 -11.69
CA ILE A 525 51.47 -9.33 -11.82
C ILE A 525 52.83 -8.96 -11.23
N SER A 526 53.72 -8.39 -12.04
CA SER A 526 54.99 -7.82 -11.63
C SER A 526 55.07 -6.36 -12.04
N LYS A 527 55.88 -5.56 -11.35
CA LYS A 527 56.28 -4.25 -11.88
C LYS A 527 57.29 -4.48 -12.99
N ASP A 528 57.14 -3.78 -14.11
CA ASP A 528 58.19 -3.73 -15.13
C ASP A 528 59.42 -3.05 -14.52
N GLU A 529 60.60 -3.60 -14.80
CA GLU A 529 61.87 -2.94 -14.48
C GLU A 529 62.06 -1.80 -15.48
N GLN A 530 61.66 -0.59 -15.09
CA GLN A 530 62.10 0.67 -15.70
C GLN A 530 62.98 1.44 -14.73
#